data_AF-A0A4W4DNE2-F1
#
_entry.id   AF-A0A4W4DNE2-F1
#
_cell.length_a   1.000
_cell.length_b   1.000
_cell.length_c   1.000
_cell.angle_alpha   90.00
_cell.angle_beta   90.00
_cell.angle_gamma   90.00
#
_symmetry.space_group_name_H-M   'P 1'
#
loop_
_entity.id
_entity.type
_entity.pdbx_description
1 polymer ?
#
loop_
_entity_poly.entity_id
_entity_poly.type
_entity_poly.pdbx_seq_one_letter_code
_entity_poly.pdbx_strand_id
1 'polypeptide(L)'
;MSCLRVYMGPRLFKEPSAKSNKALIQNAITHCCLAGKVNEAQKNAILEEIERCECNHLMILFRDGGCQFRALYAYAADSEEMAKLAGTGPRAVTRKMIDKLFKYSSDRKMFSVIPAKTVSASVDAVTIHSHLWQVRRLGGLPWV
;
A
#
# COMPACT_ATOMS: atom_id res chain seq x y z
N MET A 1 29.39 -6.74 37.59
CA MET A 1 29.12 -6.07 36.28
C MET A 1 27.63 -6.22 35.99
N SER A 2 26.88 -5.16 36.30
CA SER A 2 25.43 -5.08 36.18
C SER A 2 25.03 -4.88 34.72
N CYS A 3 24.33 -5.84 34.13
CA CYS A 3 23.78 -5.73 32.78
C CYS A 3 22.57 -4.81 32.81
N LEU A 4 22.67 -3.68 32.09
CA LEU A 4 21.61 -2.71 31.86
C LEU A 4 20.39 -3.41 31.24
N ARG A 5 19.29 -3.49 32.01
CA ARG A 5 17.95 -3.72 31.46
C ARG A 5 17.59 -2.53 30.58
N VAL A 6 17.61 -2.73 29.28
CA VAL A 6 17.00 -1.83 28.30
C VAL A 6 15.49 -1.82 28.57
N TYR A 7 15.01 -0.77 29.24
CA TYR A 7 13.58 -0.49 29.35
C TYR A 7 13.07 -0.03 27.98
N MET A 8 12.67 -0.99 27.14
CA MET A 8 11.77 -0.72 26.02
C MET A 8 10.41 -0.40 26.63
N GLY A 9 10.11 0.89 26.79
CA GLY A 9 8.82 1.37 27.28
C GLY A 9 7.65 0.77 26.49
N PRO A 10 6.42 0.82 27.02
CA PRO A 10 5.27 0.17 26.40
C PRO A 10 5.07 0.77 25.01
N ARG A 11 5.48 0.02 23.97
CA ARG A 11 4.90 0.21 22.64
C ARG A 11 3.41 0.06 22.87
N LEU A 12 2.65 1.11 22.60
CA LEU A 12 1.20 1.07 22.62
C LEU A 12 0.81 0.02 21.58
N PHE A 13 0.70 -1.24 22.03
CA PHE A 13 0.37 -2.38 21.21
C PHE A 13 -1.10 -2.19 20.88
N LYS A 14 -1.37 -1.36 19.89
CA LYS A 14 -2.61 -1.41 19.16
C LYS A 14 -2.56 -2.79 18.51
N GLU A 15 -3.39 -3.71 18.98
CA GLU A 15 -3.52 -5.04 18.39
C GLU A 15 -3.45 -4.88 16.88
N PRO A 16 -2.55 -5.62 16.19
CA PRO A 16 -2.58 -5.63 14.74
C PRO A 16 -4.02 -5.95 14.38
N SER A 17 -4.69 -5.06 13.65
CA SER A 17 -6.11 -5.20 13.31
C SER A 17 -6.30 -6.63 12.81
N ALA A 18 -6.89 -7.50 13.64
CA ALA A 18 -7.12 -8.90 13.30
C ALA A 18 -8.03 -9.03 12.07
N LYS A 19 -8.68 -7.92 11.72
CA LYS A 19 -9.48 -7.75 10.52
C LYS A 19 -8.60 -7.38 9.33
N SER A 20 -8.49 -8.31 8.39
CA SER A 20 -7.91 -8.10 7.06
C SER A 20 -8.68 -7.03 6.26
N ASN A 21 -7.97 -6.23 5.46
CA ASN A 21 -8.59 -5.27 4.53
C ASN A 21 -8.72 -5.80 3.09
N LYS A 22 -8.46 -7.09 2.83
CA LYS A 22 -8.50 -7.68 1.47
C LYS A 22 -9.79 -7.40 0.71
N ALA A 23 -10.95 -7.69 1.32
CA ALA A 23 -12.25 -7.48 0.67
C ALA A 23 -12.49 -6.00 0.34
N LEU A 24 -11.99 -5.09 1.19
CA LEU A 24 -12.05 -3.66 0.95
C LEU A 24 -11.22 -3.26 -0.29
N ILE A 25 -10.00 -3.78 -0.40
CA ILE A 25 -9.11 -3.56 -1.54
C ILE A 25 -9.68 -4.18 -2.82
N GLN A 26 -10.25 -5.39 -2.78
CA GLN A 26 -10.91 -6.01 -3.95
C GLN A 26 -12.05 -5.13 -4.48
N ASN A 27 -12.86 -4.56 -3.59
CA ASN A 27 -13.93 -3.63 -3.96
C ASN A 27 -13.36 -2.36 -4.60
N ALA A 28 -12.29 -1.80 -4.02
CA ALA A 28 -11.65 -0.60 -4.56
C ALA A 28 -11.04 -0.85 -5.95
N ILE A 29 -10.40 -2.00 -6.16
CA ILE A 29 -9.85 -2.41 -7.47
C ILE A 29 -10.97 -2.54 -8.50
N THR A 30 -12.04 -3.24 -8.17
CA THR A 30 -13.13 -3.57 -9.09
C THR A 30 -13.95 -2.35 -9.49
N HIS A 31 -14.21 -1.44 -8.56
CA HIS A 31 -15.18 -0.37 -8.76
C HIS A 31 -14.60 1.04 -8.88
N CYS A 32 -13.34 1.25 -8.48
CA CYS A 32 -12.71 2.56 -8.49
C CYS A 32 -11.44 2.59 -9.34
N CYS A 33 -10.50 1.67 -9.10
CA CYS A 33 -9.15 1.77 -9.66
C CYS A 33 -9.02 1.20 -11.07
N LEU A 34 -9.60 0.02 -11.33
CA LEU A 34 -9.47 -0.72 -12.58
C LEU A 34 -10.86 -1.06 -13.17
N ALA A 35 -11.80 -0.13 -13.02
CA ALA A 35 -13.14 -0.28 -13.58
C ALA A 35 -13.11 -0.19 -15.12
N GLY A 36 -14.15 -0.77 -15.74
CA GLY A 36 -14.35 -0.74 -17.19
C GLY A 36 -13.63 -1.86 -17.95
N LYS A 37 -14.10 -2.11 -19.18
CA LYS A 37 -13.66 -3.24 -20.03
C LYS A 37 -12.18 -3.16 -20.42
N VAL A 38 -11.65 -1.95 -20.61
CA VAL A 38 -10.25 -1.73 -21.01
C VAL A 38 -9.26 -2.28 -19.97
N ASN A 39 -9.63 -2.25 -18.69
CA ASN A 39 -8.78 -2.68 -17.58
C ASN A 39 -9.08 -4.11 -17.11
N GLU A 40 -9.99 -4.84 -17.76
CA GLU A 40 -10.52 -6.11 -17.24
C GLU A 40 -9.45 -7.18 -17.05
N ALA A 41 -8.53 -7.32 -18.00
CA ALA A 41 -7.41 -8.26 -17.90
C ALA A 41 -6.48 -7.92 -16.72
N GLN A 42 -6.13 -6.64 -16.55
CA GLN A 42 -5.29 -6.19 -15.43
C GLN A 42 -6.01 -6.37 -14.09
N LYS A 43 -7.30 -6.02 -14.03
CA LYS A 43 -8.15 -6.19 -12.85
C LYS A 43 -8.15 -7.65 -12.39
N ASN A 44 -8.38 -8.59 -13.31
CA ASN A 44 -8.45 -10.02 -12.97
C ASN A 44 -7.08 -10.53 -12.46
N ALA A 45 -5.97 -10.13 -13.09
CA ALA A 45 -4.63 -10.48 -12.61
C ALA A 45 -4.36 -9.95 -11.20
N ILE A 46 -4.76 -8.71 -10.90
CA ILE A 46 -4.61 -8.13 -9.56
C ILE A 46 -5.50 -8.83 -8.53
N LEU A 47 -6.74 -9.19 -8.89
CA LEU A 47 -7.64 -9.93 -8.00
C LEU A 47 -7.10 -11.31 -7.65
N GLU A 48 -6.52 -12.02 -8.62
CA GLU A 48 -5.87 -13.32 -8.39
C GLU A 48 -4.69 -13.18 -7.41
N GLU A 49 -3.85 -12.15 -7.55
CA GLU A 49 -2.76 -11.88 -6.61
C GLU A 49 -3.25 -11.57 -5.18
N ILE A 50 -4.40 -10.90 -5.05
CA ILE A 50 -5.01 -10.64 -3.73
C ILE A 50 -5.49 -11.95 -3.08
N GLU A 51 -6.07 -12.86 -3.87
CA GLU A 51 -6.54 -14.15 -3.40
C GLU A 51 -5.37 -15.07 -2.99
N ARG A 52 -4.28 -15.04 -3.74
CA ARG A 52 -3.07 -15.85 -3.48
C ARG A 52 -2.23 -15.34 -2.30
N CYS A 53 -2.24 -14.04 -2.01
CA CYS A 53 -1.47 -13.50 -0.89
C CYS A 53 -2.05 -13.95 0.45
N GLU A 54 -1.23 -14.31 1.44
CA GLU A 54 -1.70 -14.58 2.82
C GLU A 54 -1.65 -13.34 3.74
N CYS A 55 -1.34 -12.18 3.16
CA CYS A 55 -1.20 -10.92 3.88
C CYS A 55 -2.54 -10.34 4.37
N ASN A 56 -2.56 -9.83 5.61
CA ASN A 56 -3.76 -9.22 6.19
C ASN A 56 -3.97 -7.76 5.78
N HIS A 57 -2.88 -7.03 5.51
CA HIS A 57 -2.93 -5.61 5.16
C HIS A 57 -2.35 -5.37 3.77
N LEU A 58 -3.21 -4.94 2.86
CA LEU A 58 -2.89 -4.59 1.49
C LEU A 58 -2.99 -3.08 1.29
N MET A 59 -2.17 -2.54 0.40
CA MET A 59 -2.17 -1.12 0.06
C MET A 59 -2.01 -0.91 -1.44
N ILE A 60 -2.74 0.06 -1.97
CA ILE A 60 -2.62 0.46 -3.37
C ILE A 60 -1.61 1.61 -3.47
N LEU A 61 -0.69 1.51 -4.42
CA LEU A 61 0.15 2.63 -4.83
C LEU A 61 -0.54 3.40 -5.95
N PHE A 62 -0.78 4.69 -5.72
CA PHE A 62 -1.23 5.62 -6.73
C PHE A 62 -0.07 6.43 -7.33
N ARG A 63 -0.27 6.88 -8.57
CA ARG A 63 0.65 7.81 -9.22
C ARG A 63 0.69 9.16 -8.50
N ASP A 64 -0.50 9.70 -8.20
CA ASP A 64 -0.73 11.02 -7.64
C ASP A 64 -2.12 11.06 -6.97
N GLY A 65 -2.58 12.27 -6.61
CA GLY A 65 -3.89 12.49 -5.99
C GLY A 65 -5.10 12.16 -6.88
N GLY A 66 -4.90 11.92 -8.18
CA GLY A 66 -5.94 11.46 -9.10
C GLY A 66 -6.30 9.98 -8.95
N CYS A 67 -5.72 9.29 -7.95
CA CYS A 67 -5.98 7.88 -7.64
C CYS A 67 -5.74 6.93 -8.83
N GLN A 68 -4.79 7.29 -9.71
CA GLN A 68 -4.39 6.41 -10.82
C GLN A 68 -3.58 5.24 -10.28
N PHE A 69 -4.14 4.03 -10.38
CA PHE A 69 -3.52 2.78 -9.96
C PHE A 69 -2.14 2.57 -10.61
N ARG A 70 -1.17 2.12 -9.80
CA ARG A 70 0.17 1.75 -10.29
C ARG A 70 0.58 0.35 -9.87
N ALA A 71 0.42 0.03 -8.59
CA ALA A 71 0.84 -1.27 -8.05
C ALA A 71 0.07 -1.62 -6.78
N LEU A 72 0.07 -2.91 -6.46
CA LEU A 72 -0.45 -3.48 -5.22
C LEU A 72 0.72 -3.90 -4.32
N TYR A 73 0.63 -3.59 -3.04
CA TYR A 73 1.63 -3.91 -2.03
C TYR A 73 1.02 -4.66 -0.85
N ALA A 74 1.79 -5.57 -0.28
CA ALA A 74 1.56 -6.11 1.06
C ALA A 74 2.31 -5.25 2.08
N TYR A 75 1.62 -4.88 3.17
CA TYR A 75 2.21 -4.11 4.26
C TYR A 75 2.51 -5.00 5.45
N ALA A 76 3.76 -4.96 5.92
CA ALA A 76 4.20 -5.63 7.13
C ALA A 76 4.36 -4.60 8.26
N ALA A 77 3.46 -4.67 9.25
CA ALA A 77 3.45 -3.72 10.37
C ALA A 77 4.73 -3.81 11.24
N ASP A 78 5.35 -4.99 11.32
CA ASP A 78 6.54 -5.24 12.14
C ASP A 78 7.79 -4.53 11.59
N SER A 79 7.94 -4.48 10.27
CA SER A 79 9.06 -3.82 9.58
C SER A 79 8.74 -2.42 9.07
N GLU A 80 7.48 -1.99 9.10
CA GLU A 80 6.98 -0.76 8.46
C GLU A 80 7.34 -0.67 6.97
N GLU A 81 7.40 -1.83 6.30
CA GLU A 81 7.74 -1.92 4.88
C GLU A 81 6.56 -2.42 4.04
N MET A 82 6.52 -1.92 2.81
CA MET A 82 5.56 -2.35 1.80
C MET A 82 6.29 -3.14 0.71
N ALA A 83 5.96 -4.41 0.54
CA ALA A 83 6.52 -5.28 -0.50
C ALA A 83 5.58 -5.34 -1.71
N LYS A 84 6.10 -5.12 -2.92
CA LYS A 84 5.30 -5.13 -4.15
C LYS A 84 4.81 -6.54 -4.45
N LEU A 85 3.50 -6.69 -4.64
CA LEU A 85 2.88 -7.91 -5.13
C LEU A 85 2.76 -7.87 -6.65
N ALA A 86 2.19 -6.78 -7.19
CA ALA A 86 1.93 -6.66 -8.62
C ALA A 86 1.94 -5.21 -9.11
N GLY A 87 2.07 -5.02 -10.42
CA GLY A 87 2.05 -3.71 -11.09
C GLY A 87 3.40 -3.01 -11.19
N THR A 88 3.37 -1.72 -11.52
CA THR A 88 4.55 -0.91 -11.82
C THR A 88 4.90 0.02 -10.66
N GLY A 89 6.06 -0.20 -10.06
CA GLY A 89 6.57 0.59 -8.95
C GLY A 89 7.74 -0.09 -8.25
N PRO A 90 8.30 0.57 -7.23
CA PRO A 90 9.43 0.06 -6.47
C PRO A 90 9.22 -1.32 -5.88
N ARG A 91 10.27 -2.15 -5.80
CA ARG A 91 10.17 -3.50 -5.19
C ARG A 91 9.73 -3.41 -3.72
N ALA A 92 10.24 -2.41 -3.00
CA ALA A 92 9.83 -2.07 -1.66
C ALA A 92 9.59 -0.57 -1.54
N VAL A 93 8.61 -0.17 -0.75
CA VAL A 93 8.33 1.23 -0.39
C VAL A 93 8.50 1.38 1.12
N THR A 94 9.34 2.34 1.51
CA THR A 94 9.57 2.68 2.92
C THR A 94 8.79 3.92 3.31
N ARG A 95 8.60 4.15 4.61
CA ARG A 95 7.91 5.35 5.13
C ARG A 95 8.44 6.68 4.59
N LYS A 96 9.75 6.77 4.30
CA LYS A 96 10.40 8.00 3.80
C LYS A 96 10.05 8.31 2.34
N MET A 97 9.54 7.33 1.61
CA MET A 97 9.15 7.50 0.21
C MET A 97 7.71 8.00 0.06
N ILE A 98 6.89 7.83 1.10
CA ILE A 98 5.45 8.10 1.07
C ILE A 98 5.19 9.61 1.17
N ASP A 99 4.31 10.10 0.29
CA ASP A 99 3.90 11.49 0.19
C ASP A 99 2.51 11.73 0.82
N LYS A 100 1.51 10.93 0.42
CA LYS A 100 0.14 11.03 0.91
C LYS A 100 -0.41 9.66 1.29
N LEU A 101 -1.29 9.66 2.29
CA LEU A 101 -2.02 8.50 2.77
C LEU A 101 -3.50 8.65 2.41
N PHE A 102 -4.12 7.55 2.02
CA PHE A 102 -5.52 7.51 1.64
C PHE A 102 -6.25 6.38 2.37
N LYS A 103 -7.53 6.62 2.65
CA LYS A 103 -8.50 5.63 3.12
C LYS A 103 -9.55 5.42 2.05
N TYR A 104 -9.95 4.18 1.82
CA TYR A 104 -11.07 3.89 0.94
C TYR A 104 -12.39 3.86 1.72
N SER A 105 -13.41 4.52 1.18
CA SER A 105 -14.79 4.41 1.65
C SER A 105 -15.58 3.53 0.68
N SER A 106 -15.98 2.34 1.13
CA SER A 106 -16.83 1.43 0.33
C SER A 106 -18.18 2.05 -0.02
N ASP A 107 -18.78 2.78 0.93
CA ASP A 107 -20.09 3.41 0.75
C ASP A 107 -20.06 4.47 -0.35
N ARG A 108 -19.01 5.30 -0.36
CA ARG A 108 -18.84 6.38 -1.35
C ARG A 108 -18.07 5.95 -2.59
N LYS A 109 -17.49 4.75 -2.58
CA LYS A 109 -16.59 4.21 -3.62
C LYS A 109 -15.46 5.18 -3.99
N MET A 110 -14.88 5.82 -2.98
CA MET A 110 -13.92 6.91 -3.15
C MET A 110 -12.80 6.82 -2.12
N PHE A 111 -11.62 7.29 -2.53
CA PHE A 111 -10.49 7.51 -1.64
C PHE A 111 -10.50 8.93 -1.06
N SER A 112 -10.27 9.04 0.24
CA SER A 112 -10.06 10.33 0.91
C SER A 112 -8.65 10.39 1.49
N VAL A 113 -8.05 11.59 1.43
CA VAL A 113 -6.73 11.83 2.03
C VAL A 113 -6.86 11.78 3.55
N ILE A 114 -5.95 11.07 4.20
CA ILE A 114 -5.81 11.07 5.66
C ILE A 114 -4.82 12.17 6.04
N PRO A 115 -5.15 13.09 6.97
CA PRO A 115 -4.26 14.16 7.42
C PRO A 115 -3.21 13.63 8.42
N ALA A 116 -2.55 12.52 8.10
CA ALA A 116 -1.52 11.88 8.91
C ALA A 116 -0.29 11.56 8.04
N LYS A 117 0.88 11.48 8.69
CA LYS A 117 2.14 11.09 8.04
C LYS A 117 2.58 9.68 8.38
N THR A 118 1.94 9.06 9.37
CA THR A 118 2.28 7.71 9.85
C THR A 118 1.29 6.71 9.28
N VAL A 119 1.81 5.63 8.71
CA VAL A 119 0.98 4.51 8.23
C VAL A 119 0.30 3.84 9.42
N SER A 120 -1.00 3.58 9.28
CA SER A 120 -1.81 2.90 10.29
C SER A 120 -2.70 1.85 9.62
N ALA A 121 -3.34 1.01 10.42
CA ALA A 121 -4.28 -0.01 9.92
C ALA A 121 -5.50 0.55 9.17
N SER A 122 -5.73 1.87 9.16
CA SER A 122 -6.81 2.49 8.38
C SER A 122 -6.37 3.02 7.02
N VAL A 123 -5.10 2.87 6.65
CA VAL A 123 -4.56 3.33 5.37
C VAL A 123 -4.71 2.22 4.34
N ASP A 124 -5.38 2.53 3.23
CA ASP A 124 -5.67 1.58 2.15
C ASP A 124 -4.89 1.89 0.86
N ALA A 125 -4.40 3.12 0.72
CA ALA A 125 -3.58 3.51 -0.41
C ALA A 125 -2.59 4.63 -0.07
N VAL A 126 -1.56 4.75 -0.88
CA VAL A 126 -0.48 5.74 -0.72
C VAL A 126 -0.06 6.32 -2.06
N THR A 127 0.53 7.51 -2.03
CA THR A 127 1.40 8.01 -3.10
C THR A 127 2.83 8.08 -2.60
N ILE A 128 3.80 8.00 -3.51
CA ILE A 128 5.21 8.28 -3.21
C ILE A 128 5.63 9.64 -3.77
N HIS A 129 6.72 10.21 -3.25
CA HIS A 129 7.21 11.51 -3.70
C HIS A 129 7.51 11.53 -5.21
N SER A 130 7.10 12.61 -5.88
CA SER A 130 7.18 12.77 -7.34
C SER A 130 8.58 12.53 -7.93
N HIS A 131 9.64 12.92 -7.22
CA HIS A 131 11.02 12.75 -7.67
C HIS A 131 11.43 11.27 -7.80
N LEU A 132 10.83 10.37 -7.01
CA LEU A 132 11.11 8.92 -7.08
C LEU A 132 10.62 8.29 -8.38
N TRP A 133 9.64 8.92 -9.04
CA TRP A 133 9.20 8.53 -10.38
C TRP A 133 10.11 9.03 -11.49
N GLN A 134 10.89 10.08 -11.23
CA GLN A 134 11.83 10.68 -12.17
C GLN A 134 13.21 10.04 -12.13
N VAL A 135 13.51 9.19 -11.13
CA VAL A 135 14.75 8.42 -11.05
C VAL A 135 14.85 7.52 -12.29
N ARG A 136 15.42 8.10 -13.35
CA ARG A 136 15.74 7.48 -14.62
C ARG A 136 17.17 6.98 -14.53
N ARG A 137 17.31 5.68 -14.79
CA ARG A 137 18.22 5.12 -15.80
C ARG A 137 19.71 5.41 -15.56
N LEU A 138 20.27 4.82 -14.52
CA LEU A 138 21.67 4.40 -14.52
C LEU A 138 21.68 2.88 -14.34
N GLY A 139 21.55 2.13 -15.44
CA GLY A 139 22.00 0.73 -15.50
C GLY A 139 21.00 -0.44 -15.46
N GLY A 140 19.67 -0.28 -15.56
CA GLY A 140 18.77 -1.45 -15.59
C GLY A 140 17.29 -1.11 -15.58
N LEU A 141 16.47 -2.03 -16.12
CA LEU A 141 15.04 -1.86 -16.39
C LEU A 141 14.25 -1.36 -15.16
N PRO A 142 13.46 -0.28 -15.27
CA PRO A 142 12.83 0.37 -14.13
C PRO A 142 11.53 -0.35 -13.75
N TRP A 143 11.65 -1.53 -13.13
CA TRP A 143 10.52 -2.34 -12.61
C TRP A 143 9.87 -3.32 -13.61
N VAL A 144 10.63 -3.89 -14.54
CA VAL A 144 10.29 -5.16 -15.22
C VAL A 144 10.76 -6.32 -14.34
#